data_AF-A0AA44Z5R7-F1
#
_entry.id   AF-A0AA44Z5R7-F1
#
_cell.length_a   1.000
_cell.length_b   1.000
_cell.length_c   1.000
_cell.angle_alpha   90.00
_cell.angle_beta   90.00
_cell.angle_gamma   90.00
#
_symmetry.space_group_name_H-M   'P 1'
#
loop_
_entity.id
_entity.type
_entity.pdbx_description
1 polymer ?
#
loop_
_entity_poly.entity_id
_entity_poly.type
_entity_poly.pdbx_seq_one_letter_code
_entity_poly.pdbx_strand_id
1 'polypeptide(L)'
;RIGLILLICPVLNIGAWVVRNYLAFNQFILFSTQGADPLIAGADPFNKIGYENVVNQMKAQGLEDKNAYAKDLIKNGFKTDFTYWFSWFTVGKTIELFKTAPAVDQYHIHKFMQMCHRVFIIGTFLSSFCFMLNSFKHKRVMMLVASSVIYIIFSNLFLAINRYGFFINPLMCLILAYGLVYAVQKLPFFRTNQA
;
A
#
# COMPACT_ATOMS: atom_id res chain seq x y z
N ARG A 1 -25.91 6.48 -12.03
CA ARG A 1 -25.11 7.72 -11.90
C ARG A 1 -23.69 7.42 -11.42
N ILE A 2 -23.49 6.79 -10.25
CA ILE A 2 -22.15 6.42 -9.73
C ILE A 2 -21.38 5.47 -10.68
N GLY A 3 -22.05 4.46 -11.24
CA GLY A 3 -21.42 3.53 -12.19
C GLY A 3 -20.92 4.19 -13.48
N LEU A 4 -21.55 5.28 -13.93
CA LEU A 4 -21.13 6.01 -15.12
C LEU A 4 -19.85 6.82 -14.83
N ILE A 5 -19.77 7.44 -13.65
CA ILE A 5 -18.59 8.16 -13.16
C ILE A 5 -17.41 7.19 -12.99
N LEU A 6 -17.67 5.99 -12.46
CA LEU A 6 -16.66 4.93 -12.31
C LEU A 6 -16.13 4.39 -13.65
N LEU A 7 -16.84 4.57 -14.76
CA LEU A 7 -16.39 4.17 -16.09
C LEU A 7 -15.65 5.31 -16.80
N ILE A 8 -16.18 6.53 -16.72
CA ILE A 8 -15.64 7.69 -17.44
C ILE A 8 -14.30 8.12 -16.84
N CYS A 9 -14.19 8.20 -15.51
CA CYS A 9 -12.98 8.70 -14.86
C CYS A 9 -11.74 7.83 -15.15
N PRO A 10 -11.80 6.48 -15.08
CA PRO A 10 -10.67 5.64 -15.47
C PRO A 10 -10.32 5.74 -16.94
N VAL A 11 -11.32 5.81 -17.84
CA VAL A 11 -11.08 5.93 -19.28
C VAL A 11 -10.36 7.23 -19.63
N LEU A 12 -10.73 8.36 -19.00
CA LEU A 12 -10.04 9.63 -19.21
C LEU A 12 -8.61 9.62 -18.66
N ASN A 13 -8.40 9.05 -17.47
CA ASN A 13 -7.07 8.98 -16.86
C ASN A 13 -6.13 8.03 -17.62
N ILE A 14 -6.59 6.82 -17.92
CA ILE A 14 -5.83 5.82 -18.68
C ILE A 14 -5.65 6.29 -20.12
N GLY A 15 -6.68 6.90 -20.73
CA GLY A 15 -6.60 7.45 -22.07
C GLY A 15 -5.51 8.52 -22.20
N ALA A 16 -5.46 9.48 -21.27
CA ALA A 16 -4.40 10.49 -21.26
C ALA A 16 -2.99 9.87 -21.10
N TRP A 17 -2.86 8.84 -20.24
CA TRP A 17 -1.61 8.10 -20.06
C TRP A 17 -1.16 7.37 -21.33
N VAL A 18 -2.10 6.68 -21.99
CA VAL A 18 -1.86 5.94 -23.23
C VAL A 18 -1.46 6.89 -24.36
N VAL A 19 -2.17 8.01 -24.51
CA VAL A 19 -1.83 9.04 -25.51
C VAL A 19 -0.43 9.59 -25.26
N ARG A 20 -0.09 9.90 -24.00
CA ARG A 20 1.26 10.34 -23.65
C ARG A 20 2.32 9.28 -23.98
N ASN A 21 2.06 8.00 -23.72
CA ASN A 21 3.02 6.93 -24.04
C ASN A 21 3.18 6.73 -25.54
N TYR A 22 2.09 6.86 -26.30
CA TYR A 22 2.14 6.78 -27.75
C TYR A 22 3.00 7.92 -28.32
N LEU A 23 2.83 9.15 -27.85
CA LEU A 23 3.64 10.29 -28.30
C LEU A 23 5.12 10.18 -27.89
N ALA A 24 5.40 9.65 -26.69
CA ALA A 24 6.77 9.58 -26.16
C ALA A 24 7.57 8.36 -26.68
N PHE A 25 6.91 7.21 -26.85
CA PHE A 25 7.56 5.93 -27.14
C PHE A 25 7.12 5.30 -28.47
N ASN A 26 6.20 5.92 -29.22
CA ASN A 26 5.59 5.40 -30.45
C ASN A 26 5.00 3.98 -30.28
N GLN A 27 4.57 3.65 -29.06
CA GLN A 27 4.03 2.34 -28.70
C GLN A 27 2.79 2.47 -27.82
N PHE A 28 1.82 1.58 -28.03
CA PHE A 28 0.62 1.51 -27.22
C PHE A 28 0.90 0.79 -25.90
N ILE A 29 1.32 1.56 -24.90
CA ILE A 29 1.70 1.04 -23.58
C ILE A 29 0.55 1.33 -22.60
N LEU A 30 -0.31 0.33 -22.40
CA LEU A 30 -1.42 0.42 -21.44
C LEU A 30 -0.94 0.25 -19.99
N PHE A 31 0.01 -0.65 -19.77
CA PHE A 31 0.63 -0.93 -18.48
C PHE A 31 2.11 -0.57 -18.53
N SER A 32 2.64 0.01 -17.45
CA SER A 32 4.05 0.43 -17.40
C SER A 32 5.00 -0.73 -17.70
N THR A 33 5.76 -0.62 -18.79
CA THR A 33 6.84 -1.57 -19.16
C THR A 33 8.16 -1.25 -18.47
N GLN A 34 8.29 -0.05 -17.88
CA GLN A 34 9.50 0.43 -17.20
C GLN A 34 9.46 0.20 -15.67
N GLY A 35 8.42 -0.47 -15.16
CA GLY A 35 8.33 -0.83 -13.75
C GLY A 35 9.24 -1.99 -13.41
N ALA A 36 9.68 -2.05 -12.14
CA ALA A 36 10.27 -3.26 -11.58
C ALA A 36 9.29 -4.43 -11.75
N ASP A 37 9.78 -5.56 -12.27
CA ASP A 37 8.97 -6.77 -12.42
C ASP A 37 8.37 -7.17 -11.05
N PRO A 38 7.02 -7.26 -10.96
CA PRO A 38 6.31 -7.53 -9.72
C PRO A 38 6.82 -8.74 -8.94
N LEU A 39 7.16 -9.81 -9.67
CA LEU A 39 7.44 -11.10 -9.07
C LEU A 39 8.84 -11.11 -8.44
N ILE A 40 9.85 -10.65 -9.17
CA ILE A 40 11.24 -10.63 -8.66
C ILE A 40 11.44 -9.55 -7.59
N ALA A 41 10.78 -8.40 -7.71
CA ALA A 41 10.79 -7.40 -6.65
C ALA A 41 10.04 -7.88 -5.40
N GLY A 42 8.98 -8.67 -5.57
CA GLY A 42 8.29 -9.33 -4.47
C GLY A 42 9.11 -10.46 -3.83
N ALA A 43 10.17 -10.94 -4.49
CA ALA A 43 11.08 -11.99 -4.02
C ALA A 43 12.29 -11.45 -3.23
N ASP A 44 12.22 -10.20 -2.75
CA ASP A 44 13.16 -9.64 -1.75
C ASP A 44 12.40 -9.25 -0.46
N PRO A 45 12.30 -10.17 0.51
CA PRO A 45 11.59 -9.89 1.74
C PRO A 45 12.15 -8.66 2.47
N PHE A 46 11.26 -7.74 2.83
CA PHE A 46 11.57 -6.48 3.51
C PHE A 46 12.56 -5.56 2.75
N ASN A 47 12.67 -5.72 1.43
CA ASN A 47 13.58 -4.95 0.58
C ASN A 47 15.03 -4.94 1.11
N LYS A 48 15.53 -6.11 1.54
CA LYS A 48 16.81 -6.22 2.26
C LYS A 48 18.01 -5.84 1.38
N ILE A 49 17.98 -6.26 0.11
CA ILE A 49 19.07 -6.02 -0.84
C ILE A 49 18.66 -5.05 -1.94
N GLY A 50 17.37 -4.93 -2.25
CA GLY A 50 16.83 -4.05 -3.26
C GLY A 50 16.76 -4.71 -4.65
N TYR A 51 15.76 -4.31 -5.43
CA TYR A 51 15.47 -4.86 -6.76
C TYR A 51 16.68 -4.98 -7.68
N GLU A 52 17.48 -3.91 -7.79
CA GLU A 52 18.63 -3.89 -8.70
C GLU A 52 19.69 -4.92 -8.29
N ASN A 53 19.92 -5.10 -7.00
CA ASN A 53 20.89 -6.07 -6.49
C ASN A 53 20.40 -7.51 -6.69
N VAL A 54 19.11 -7.77 -6.53
CA VAL A 54 18.50 -9.09 -6.86
C VAL A 54 18.70 -9.41 -8.34
N VAL A 55 18.43 -8.44 -9.22
CA VAL A 55 18.59 -8.60 -10.67
C VAL A 55 20.07 -8.76 -11.03
N ASN A 56 20.99 -8.05 -10.38
CA ASN A 56 22.42 -8.18 -10.61
C ASN A 56 22.96 -9.55 -10.15
N GLN A 57 22.46 -10.10 -9.03
CA GLN A 57 22.79 -11.45 -8.58
C GLN A 57 22.30 -12.51 -9.57
N MET A 58 21.08 -12.37 -10.08
CA MET A 58 20.54 -13.23 -11.14
C MET A 58 21.45 -13.23 -12.38
N LYS A 59 21.83 -12.03 -12.86
CA LYS A 59 22.73 -11.87 -14.00
C LYS A 59 24.12 -12.45 -13.75
N ALA A 60 24.66 -12.27 -12.54
CA ALA A 60 25.95 -12.84 -12.15
C ALA A 60 25.95 -14.37 -12.14
N GLN A 61 24.79 -15.00 -11.95
CA GLN A 61 24.58 -16.44 -12.04
C GLN A 61 24.31 -16.92 -13.48
N GLY A 62 24.36 -16.03 -14.47
CA GLY A 62 24.09 -16.36 -15.88
C GLY A 62 22.63 -16.66 -16.18
N LEU A 63 21.71 -16.29 -15.29
CA LEU A 63 20.27 -16.50 -15.47
C LEU A 63 19.64 -15.28 -16.15
N GLU A 64 18.81 -15.53 -17.17
CA GLU A 64 18.09 -14.48 -17.90
C GLU A 64 16.60 -14.43 -17.54
N ASP A 65 16.03 -15.53 -17.04
CA ASP A 65 14.62 -15.62 -16.68
C ASP A 65 14.36 -15.14 -15.24
N LYS A 66 13.88 -13.90 -15.13
CA LYS A 66 13.47 -13.27 -13.86
C LYS A 66 12.37 -14.04 -13.14
N ASN A 67 11.43 -14.64 -13.87
CA ASN A 67 10.29 -15.31 -13.27
C ASN A 67 10.68 -16.65 -12.66
N ALA A 68 11.52 -17.42 -13.37
CA ALA A 68 12.06 -18.67 -12.84
C ALA A 68 12.92 -18.41 -11.61
N TYR A 69 13.83 -17.44 -11.69
CA TYR A 69 14.70 -17.08 -10.57
C TYR A 69 13.91 -16.63 -9.33
N ALA A 70 12.90 -15.78 -9.50
CA ALA A 70 12.06 -15.33 -8.40
C ALA A 70 11.31 -16.50 -7.72
N LYS A 71 10.79 -17.45 -8.50
CA LYS A 71 10.12 -18.65 -7.95
C LYS A 71 11.09 -19.52 -7.16
N ASP A 72 12.31 -19.70 -7.66
CA ASP A 72 13.34 -20.47 -6.97
C ASP A 72 13.79 -19.79 -5.68
N LEU A 73 13.96 -18.46 -5.68
CA LEU A 73 14.23 -17.69 -4.47
C LEU A 73 13.14 -17.87 -3.41
N ILE A 74 11.87 -17.75 -3.81
CA ILE A 74 10.73 -17.93 -2.90
C ILE A 74 10.73 -19.37 -2.35
N LYS A 75 10.88 -20.37 -3.21
CA LYS A 75 10.85 -21.79 -2.83
C LYS A 75 12.00 -22.14 -1.87
N ASN A 76 13.20 -21.69 -2.19
CA ASN A 76 14.38 -21.92 -1.34
C ASN A 76 14.26 -21.13 -0.03
N GLY A 77 13.77 -19.91 -0.10
CA GLY A 77 13.49 -19.07 1.04
C GLY A 77 12.55 -19.70 2.08
N PHE A 78 11.42 -20.23 1.63
CA PHE A 78 10.49 -20.96 2.50
C PHE A 78 11.10 -22.25 3.10
N LYS A 79 12.13 -22.85 2.47
CA LYS A 79 12.83 -24.01 3.01
C LYS A 79 13.92 -23.62 4.02
N THR A 80 14.64 -22.54 3.78
CA THR A 80 15.76 -22.11 4.63
C THR A 80 15.30 -21.29 5.83
N ASP A 81 14.30 -20.43 5.64
CA ASP A 81 13.80 -19.51 6.67
C ASP A 81 12.29 -19.28 6.50
N PHE A 82 11.52 -20.31 6.87
CA PHE A 82 10.07 -20.32 6.73
C PHE A 82 9.42 -19.12 7.41
N THR A 83 9.79 -18.81 8.65
CA THR A 83 9.16 -17.74 9.43
C THR A 83 9.39 -16.38 8.79
N TYR A 84 10.59 -16.11 8.29
CA TYR A 84 10.91 -14.86 7.62
C TYR A 84 10.09 -14.68 6.34
N TRP A 85 10.08 -15.68 5.46
CA TRP A 85 9.33 -15.64 4.20
C TRP A 85 7.81 -15.66 4.41
N PHE A 86 7.32 -16.44 5.37
CA PHE A 86 5.91 -16.46 5.74
C PHE A 86 5.45 -15.11 6.29
N SER A 87 6.26 -14.46 7.14
CA SER A 87 5.95 -13.12 7.65
C SER A 87 5.87 -12.09 6.53
N TRP A 88 6.74 -12.18 5.52
CA TRP A 88 6.76 -11.29 4.37
C TRP A 88 5.46 -11.36 3.56
N PHE A 89 5.01 -12.57 3.23
CA PHE A 89 3.80 -12.78 2.43
C PHE A 89 2.48 -12.56 3.19
N THR A 90 2.53 -12.45 4.52
CA THR A 90 1.33 -12.22 5.34
C THR A 90 1.20 -10.76 5.79
N VAL A 91 2.18 -10.25 6.54
CA VAL A 91 2.11 -8.92 7.19
C VAL A 91 3.25 -8.00 6.76
N GLY A 92 4.41 -8.56 6.41
CA GLY A 92 5.63 -7.80 6.14
C GLY A 92 5.48 -6.81 4.99
N LYS A 93 4.79 -7.19 3.91
CA LYS A 93 4.47 -6.26 2.82
C LYS A 93 3.60 -5.08 3.27
N THR A 94 2.60 -5.32 4.10
CA THR A 94 1.78 -4.26 4.70
C THR A 94 2.61 -3.34 5.59
N ILE A 95 3.56 -3.89 6.35
CA ILE A 95 4.47 -3.10 7.18
C ILE A 95 5.32 -2.20 6.30
N GLU A 96 5.98 -2.75 5.26
CA GLU A 96 6.78 -1.94 4.34
C GLU A 96 5.96 -0.82 3.70
N LEU A 97 4.73 -1.11 3.26
CA LEU A 97 3.82 -0.13 2.67
C LEU A 97 3.63 1.15 3.51
N PHE A 98 3.66 1.03 4.84
CA PHE A 98 3.41 2.12 5.79
C PHE A 98 4.59 2.44 6.72
N LYS A 99 5.76 1.81 6.53
CA LYS A 99 6.91 1.95 7.43
C LYS A 99 7.53 3.34 7.37
N THR A 100 7.53 3.95 6.18
CA THR A 100 8.10 5.27 5.94
C THR A 100 7.09 6.17 5.25
N ALA A 101 7.12 7.45 5.60
CA ALA A 101 6.36 8.45 4.87
C ALA A 101 7.06 8.71 3.52
N PRO A 102 6.42 8.39 2.39
CA PRO A 102 7.04 8.58 1.08
C PRO A 102 7.41 10.05 0.88
N ALA A 103 8.57 10.29 0.26
CA ALA A 103 9.13 11.62 -0.03
C ALA A 103 9.51 12.48 1.19
N VAL A 104 9.46 11.96 2.42
CA VAL A 104 9.85 12.71 3.63
C VAL A 104 11.34 12.56 3.97
N ASP A 105 11.97 11.47 3.54
CA ASP A 105 13.35 11.13 3.92
C ASP A 105 14.41 12.14 3.42
N GLN A 106 14.06 12.98 2.44
CA GLN A 106 14.93 14.03 1.91
C GLN A 106 14.96 15.31 2.77
N TYR A 107 14.11 15.42 3.79
CA TYR A 107 13.93 16.64 4.58
C TYR A 107 14.54 16.55 5.98
N HIS A 108 15.04 17.67 6.51
CA HIS A 108 15.66 17.71 7.85
C HIS A 108 14.68 17.36 8.98
N ILE A 109 13.38 17.62 8.78
CA ILE A 109 12.29 17.29 9.72
C ILE A 109 11.88 15.81 9.68
N HIS A 110 12.62 14.95 8.98
CA HIS A 110 12.26 13.55 8.73
C HIS A 110 11.85 12.78 9.99
N LYS A 111 12.60 12.86 11.10
CA LYS A 111 12.31 12.06 12.32
C LYS A 111 10.95 12.41 12.93
N PHE A 112 10.66 13.71 13.04
CA PHE A 112 9.39 14.18 13.57
C PHE A 112 8.23 13.77 12.66
N MET A 113 8.39 13.97 11.35
CA MET A 113 7.36 13.62 10.38
C MET A 113 7.13 12.10 10.28
N GLN A 114 8.18 11.28 10.39
CA GLN A 114 8.05 9.83 10.48
C GLN A 114 7.32 9.39 11.76
N MET A 115 7.58 10.04 12.90
CA MET A 115 6.86 9.79 14.14
C MET A 115 5.37 10.14 13.98
N CYS A 116 5.04 11.32 13.46
CA CYS A 116 3.66 11.71 13.19
C CYS A 116 2.96 10.74 12.23
N HIS A 117 3.66 10.30 11.19
CA HIS A 117 3.15 9.30 10.25
C HIS A 117 2.85 7.97 10.95
N ARG A 118 3.75 7.45 11.80
CA ARG A 118 3.50 6.21 12.55
C ARG A 118 2.29 6.34 13.47
N VAL A 119 2.15 7.45 14.19
CA VAL A 119 0.98 7.73 15.04
C VAL A 119 -0.30 7.78 14.20
N PHE A 120 -0.26 8.44 13.04
CA PHE A 120 -1.38 8.50 12.10
C PHE A 120 -1.82 7.12 11.61
N ILE A 121 -0.87 6.29 11.19
CA ILE A 121 -1.13 4.92 10.70
C ILE A 121 -1.72 4.07 11.83
N ILE A 122 -1.09 4.06 13.01
CA ILE A 122 -1.57 3.29 14.19
C ILE A 122 -2.97 3.75 14.59
N GLY A 123 -3.22 5.06 14.66
CA GLY A 123 -4.53 5.61 14.98
C GLY A 123 -5.60 5.22 13.96
N THR A 124 -5.24 5.17 12.67
CA THR A 124 -6.15 4.73 11.62
C THR A 124 -6.48 3.24 11.75
N PHE A 125 -5.48 2.38 11.99
CA PHE A 125 -5.70 0.95 12.21
C PHE A 125 -6.57 0.70 13.43
N LEU A 126 -6.31 1.39 14.55
CA LEU A 126 -7.11 1.28 15.77
C LEU A 126 -8.56 1.72 15.53
N SER A 127 -8.77 2.87 14.86
CA SER A 127 -10.09 3.36 14.50
C SER A 127 -10.84 2.35 13.62
N SER A 128 -10.16 1.83 12.59
CA SER A 128 -10.71 0.81 11.69
C SER A 128 -11.14 -0.45 12.45
N PHE A 129 -10.29 -0.92 13.37
CA PHE A 129 -10.56 -2.10 14.20
C PHE A 129 -11.77 -1.90 15.12
N CYS A 130 -11.85 -0.75 15.81
CA CYS A 130 -12.99 -0.43 16.68
C CYS A 130 -14.32 -0.36 15.92
N PHE A 131 -14.32 0.16 14.69
CA PHE A 131 -15.53 0.21 13.87
C PHE A 131 -15.89 -1.14 13.27
N MET A 132 -14.90 -1.97 12.95
CA MET A 132 -15.15 -3.35 12.50
C MET A 132 -15.90 -4.16 13.58
N LEU A 133 -15.56 -3.98 14.86
CA LEU A 133 -16.28 -4.61 15.97
C LEU A 133 -17.73 -4.11 16.12
N ASN A 134 -18.05 -2.92 15.63
CA ASN A 134 -19.38 -2.30 15.68
C ASN A 134 -19.99 -2.05 14.28
N SER A 135 -19.67 -2.93 13.32
CA SER A 135 -19.90 -2.75 11.88
C SER A 135 -21.33 -2.33 11.51
N PHE A 136 -22.34 -2.84 12.22
CA PHE A 136 -23.75 -2.58 11.90
C PHE A 136 -24.19 -1.13 12.13
N LYS A 137 -23.51 -0.38 13.01
CA LYS A 137 -23.87 1.01 13.34
C LYS A 137 -23.24 2.05 12.42
N HIS A 138 -22.13 1.71 11.77
CA HIS A 138 -21.31 2.67 11.02
C HIS A 138 -21.09 2.24 9.55
N LYS A 139 -22.17 1.85 8.86
CA LYS A 139 -22.13 1.32 7.47
C LYS A 139 -21.30 2.16 6.50
N ARG A 140 -21.37 3.50 6.59
CA ARG A 140 -20.62 4.42 5.71
C ARG A 140 -19.10 4.35 5.94
N VAL A 141 -18.68 4.29 7.20
CA VAL A 141 -17.25 4.17 7.58
C VAL A 141 -16.73 2.78 7.26
N MET A 142 -17.57 1.75 7.44
CA MET A 142 -17.24 0.39 7.03
C MET A 142 -16.97 0.26 5.53
N MET A 143 -17.64 1.04 4.67
CA MET A 143 -17.30 1.08 3.25
C MET A 143 -15.88 1.64 3.02
N LEU A 144 -15.48 2.69 3.75
CA LEU A 144 -14.12 3.24 3.67
C LEU A 144 -13.06 2.25 4.16
N VAL A 145 -13.34 1.57 5.29
CA VAL A 145 -12.48 0.52 5.83
C VAL A 145 -12.36 -0.63 4.84
N ALA A 146 -13.47 -1.11 4.27
CA ALA A 146 -13.48 -2.17 3.27
C ALA A 146 -12.70 -1.77 2.01
N SER A 147 -12.89 -0.56 1.48
CA SER A 147 -12.10 -0.06 0.35
C SER A 147 -10.61 -0.01 0.66
N SER A 148 -10.24 0.37 1.89
CA SER A 148 -8.84 0.41 2.32
C SER A 148 -8.23 -0.98 2.44
N VAL A 149 -8.98 -1.93 3.01
CA VAL A 149 -8.56 -3.34 3.11
C VAL A 149 -8.40 -3.96 1.72
N ILE A 150 -9.36 -3.76 0.82
CA ILE A 150 -9.28 -4.24 -0.57
C ILE A 150 -8.02 -3.68 -1.24
N TYR A 151 -7.77 -2.38 -1.11
CA TYR A 151 -6.58 -1.74 -1.67
C TYR A 151 -5.28 -2.34 -1.12
N ILE A 152 -5.19 -2.55 0.20
CA ILE A 152 -4.00 -3.15 0.84
C ILE A 152 -3.79 -4.59 0.35
N ILE A 153 -4.86 -5.39 0.24
CA ILE A 153 -4.77 -6.77 -0.29
C ILE A 153 -4.22 -6.75 -1.72
N PHE A 154 -4.78 -5.92 -2.60
CA PHE A 154 -4.28 -5.81 -3.97
C PHE A 154 -2.84 -5.28 -4.01
N SER A 155 -2.49 -4.31 -3.18
CA SER A 155 -1.12 -3.78 -3.10
C SER A 155 -0.12 -4.85 -2.64
N ASN A 156 -0.53 -5.74 -1.73
CA ASN A 156 0.29 -6.86 -1.26
C ASN A 156 0.45 -7.99 -2.30
N LEU A 157 -0.52 -8.14 -3.22
CA LEU A 157 -0.39 -9.04 -4.38
C LEU A 157 0.69 -8.55 -5.36
N PHE A 158 0.87 -7.23 -5.45
CA PHE A 158 1.90 -6.59 -6.29
C PHE A 158 3.16 -6.23 -5.46
N LEU A 159 3.93 -5.23 -5.94
CA LEU A 159 5.03 -4.62 -5.18
C LEU A 159 4.47 -3.81 -4.01
N ALA A 160 4.88 -4.17 -2.79
CA ALA A 160 4.70 -3.33 -1.62
C ALA A 160 5.86 -2.32 -1.52
N ILE A 161 5.85 -1.30 -2.38
CA ILE A 161 6.68 -0.10 -2.19
C ILE A 161 5.84 0.94 -1.43
N ASN A 162 6.50 1.64 -0.51
CA ASN A 162 6.00 2.76 0.29
C ASN A 162 5.26 3.83 -0.53
N ARG A 163 5.57 3.96 -1.83
CA ARG A 163 4.88 4.85 -2.77
C ARG A 163 3.39 4.51 -2.91
N TYR A 164 3.01 3.24 -2.87
CA TYR A 164 1.60 2.84 -2.98
C TYR A 164 0.82 3.15 -1.70
N GLY A 165 1.50 3.20 -0.54
CA GLY A 165 0.91 3.66 0.72
C GLY A 165 0.42 5.12 0.64
N PHE A 166 0.96 5.92 -0.27
CA PHE A 166 0.51 7.30 -0.47
C PHE A 166 -0.93 7.41 -0.96
N PHE A 167 -1.37 6.52 -1.86
CA PHE A 167 -2.67 6.64 -2.52
C PHE A 167 -3.85 6.35 -1.58
N ILE A 168 -3.61 5.58 -0.51
CA ILE A 168 -4.65 5.25 0.47
C ILE A 168 -4.76 6.28 1.59
N ASN A 169 -3.77 7.18 1.74
CA ASN A 169 -3.74 8.18 2.81
C ASN A 169 -5.02 9.03 2.94
N PRO A 170 -5.69 9.50 1.85
CA PRO A 170 -6.93 10.26 2.00
C PRO A 170 -8.06 9.48 2.68
N LEU A 171 -8.19 8.19 2.38
CA LEU A 171 -9.18 7.31 3.02
C LEU A 171 -8.81 7.09 4.50
N MET A 172 -7.53 6.89 4.79
CA MET A 172 -7.02 6.76 6.15
C MET A 172 -7.30 8.02 6.99
N CYS A 173 -7.12 9.22 6.43
CA CYS A 173 -7.46 10.48 7.08
C CYS A 173 -8.93 10.57 7.47
N LEU A 174 -9.85 10.16 6.58
CA LEU A 174 -11.28 10.18 6.86
C LEU A 174 -11.66 9.19 7.99
N ILE A 175 -11.07 7.99 7.96
CA ILE A 175 -11.30 6.97 8.98
C ILE A 175 -10.79 7.46 10.35
N LEU A 176 -9.59 8.00 10.40
CA LEU A 176 -9.01 8.54 11.63
C LEU A 176 -9.81 9.74 12.17
N ALA A 177 -10.16 10.69 11.30
CA ALA A 177 -10.94 11.87 11.70
C ALA A 177 -12.28 11.48 12.31
N TYR A 178 -12.99 10.53 11.69
CA TYR A 178 -14.24 10.00 12.25
C TYR A 178 -14.02 9.26 13.57
N GLY A 179 -12.94 8.48 13.68
CA GLY A 179 -12.53 7.81 14.92
C GLY A 179 -12.31 8.77 16.08
N LEU A 180 -11.58 9.85 15.83
CA LEU A 180 -11.32 10.90 16.82
C LEU A 180 -12.60 11.61 17.25
N VAL A 181 -13.46 12.02 16.31
CA VAL A 181 -14.73 12.67 16.62
C VAL A 181 -15.63 11.76 17.46
N TYR A 182 -15.72 10.48 17.09
CA TYR A 182 -16.52 9.50 17.83
C TYR A 182 -16.00 9.29 19.26
N ALA A 183 -14.68 9.20 19.44
CA ALA A 183 -14.05 9.07 20.74
C ALA A 183 -14.32 10.31 21.62
N VAL A 184 -14.16 11.51 21.06
CA VAL A 184 -14.39 12.78 21.77
C VAL A 184 -15.85 12.92 22.21
N GLN A 185 -16.82 12.54 21.38
CA GLN A 185 -18.25 12.56 21.74
C GLN A 185 -18.62 11.61 22.88
N LYS A 186 -17.81 10.58 23.14
CA LYS A 186 -18.01 9.63 24.25
C LYS A 186 -17.37 10.09 25.56
N LEU A 187 -16.48 11.08 25.52
CA LEU A 187 -15.86 11.63 26.73
C LEU A 187 -16.90 12.38 27.57
N PRO A 188 -16.87 12.23 28.91
CA PRO A 188 -17.88 12.79 29.81
C PRO A 188 -17.97 14.31 29.74
N PHE A 189 -16.87 14.99 29.39
CA PHE A 189 -16.80 16.45 29.27
C PHE A 189 -17.67 17.02 28.13
N PHE A 190 -17.91 16.26 27.05
CA PHE A 190 -18.70 16.72 25.90
C PHE A 190 -20.15 16.18 25.90
N ARG A 191 -20.49 15.29 26.83
CA ARG A 191 -21.85 14.74 26.97
C ARG A 191 -22.86 15.72 27.56
N THR A 192 -22.41 16.72 28.30
CA THR A 192 -23.25 17.67 29.04
C THR A 192 -23.93 18.74 28.18
N ASN A 193 -23.50 18.95 26.93
CA ASN A 193 -24.05 20.00 26.06
C ASN A 193 -25.00 19.49 24.96
N GLN A 194 -25.52 18.26 25.07
CA GLN A 194 -26.45 17.68 24.09
C GLN A 194 -27.81 17.27 24.70
N ALA A 195 -28.24 17.91 25.79
CA ALA A 195 -29.59 17.76 26.34
C ALA A 195 -30.53 18.84 25.76
#